data_AF-A0A832LYD8-F1
#
_entry.id   AF-A0A832LYD8-F1
#
_cell.length_a   1.000
_cell.length_b   1.000
_cell.length_c   1.000
_cell.angle_alpha   90.00
_cell.angle_beta   90.00
_cell.angle_gamma   90.00
#
_symmetry.space_group_name_H-M   'P 1'
#
loop_
_entity.id
_entity.type
_entity.pdbx_description
1 polymer ?
#
loop_
_entity_poly.entity_id
_entity_poly.type
_entity_poly.pdbx_seq_one_letter_code
_entity_poly.pdbx_strand_id
1 'polypeptide(L)'
;KNSILYMEFTVNNILNESIDRAKIECNITRIEEGNEKIQPYCRGLFAVLECIIHATRVKKYFLEKNFNEAEKLMQLIFYYRDLIDRVAPETDYAKLVKTIIKDCEEWRSKASEGLC
;
A
#
# COMPACT_ATOMS: atom_id res chain seq x y z
N LYS A 1 9.77 -16.09 11.05
CA LYS A 1 9.82 -15.49 9.69
C LYS A 1 8.85 -16.29 8.81
N ASN A 2 7.82 -15.66 8.22
CA ASN A 2 6.79 -16.31 7.39
C ASN A 2 6.90 -15.94 5.90
N SER A 3 8.08 -15.50 5.45
CA SER A 3 8.34 -15.16 4.05
C SER A 3 8.58 -16.42 3.22
N ILE A 4 8.12 -16.44 1.97
CA ILE A 4 8.44 -17.49 0.99
C ILE A 4 9.90 -17.44 0.54
N LEU A 5 10.48 -16.24 0.52
CA LEU A 5 11.87 -15.97 0.18
C LEU A 5 12.35 -14.80 1.02
N TYR A 6 13.55 -14.90 1.57
CA TYR A 6 14.22 -13.85 2.30
C TYR A 6 15.58 -13.58 1.66
N MET A 7 15.87 -12.30 1.43
CA MET A 7 17.14 -11.86 0.84
C MET A 7 17.80 -10.85 1.76
N GLU A 8 19.05 -11.13 2.14
CA GLU A 8 19.94 -10.16 2.79
C GLU A 8 20.81 -9.51 1.72
N PHE A 9 21.02 -8.20 1.85
CA PHE A 9 21.85 -7.45 0.93
C PHE A 9 22.68 -6.41 1.66
N THR A 10 23.80 -6.04 1.04
CA THR A 10 24.64 -4.91 1.45
C THR A 10 24.46 -3.78 0.46
N VAL A 11 24.47 -2.55 0.95
CA VAL A 11 24.44 -1.35 0.10
C VAL A 11 25.84 -1.10 -0.42
N ASN A 12 26.01 -1.11 -1.74
CA ASN A 12 27.30 -0.80 -2.36
C ASN A 12 27.43 0.69 -2.65
N ASN A 13 26.34 1.29 -3.14
CA ASN A 13 26.35 2.65 -3.64
C ASN A 13 25.01 3.33 -3.39
N ILE A 14 25.07 4.62 -3.09
CA ILE A 14 23.91 5.50 -2.92
C ILE A 14 24.07 6.63 -3.92
N LEU A 15 23.22 6.64 -4.94
CA LEU A 15 23.19 7.64 -5.99
C LEU A 15 22.03 8.59 -5.72
N ASN A 16 22.32 9.82 -5.33
CA ASN A 16 21.29 10.84 -5.14
C ASN A 16 20.76 11.29 -6.50
N GLU A 17 19.48 11.04 -6.78
CA GLU A 17 18.82 11.46 -8.02
C GLU A 17 18.16 12.85 -7.86
N SER A 18 17.65 13.16 -6.66
CA SER A 18 17.14 14.48 -6.28
C SER A 18 17.13 14.66 -4.76
N ILE A 19 16.62 15.79 -4.27
CA ILE A 19 16.47 16.07 -2.83
C ILE A 19 15.62 15.00 -2.12
N ASP A 20 14.58 14.48 -2.79
CA ASP A 20 13.62 13.54 -2.22
C ASP A 20 13.75 12.11 -2.79
N ARG A 21 14.77 11.86 -3.62
CA ARG A 21 14.91 10.58 -4.34
C ARG A 21 16.36 10.14 -4.41
N ALA A 22 16.58 8.89 -3.99
CA ALA A 22 17.86 8.21 -4.12
C ALA A 22 17.67 6.86 -4.81
N LYS A 23 18.65 6.49 -5.63
CA LYS A 23 18.83 5.14 -6.15
C LYS A 23 19.87 4.44 -5.29
N ILE A 24 19.53 3.26 -4.78
CA ILE A 24 20.41 2.45 -3.94
C ILE A 24 20.76 1.18 -4.71
N GLU A 25 22.05 0.94 -4.91
CA GLU A 25 22.56 -0.27 -5.56
C GLU A 25 23.05 -1.24 -4.49
N CYS A 26 22.51 -2.46 -4.51
CA CYS A 26 22.71 -3.46 -3.47
C CYS A 26 23.30 -4.75 -4.03
N ASN A 27 24.21 -5.38 -3.29
CA ASN A 27 24.67 -6.74 -3.52
C ASN A 27 23.96 -7.71 -2.59
N ILE A 28 23.38 -8.78 -3.14
CA ILE A 28 22.80 -9.85 -2.35
C ILE A 28 23.94 -10.62 -1.67
N THR A 29 23.85 -10.77 -0.35
CA THR A 29 24.82 -11.54 0.45
C THR A 29 24.28 -12.89 0.85
N ARG A 30 22.95 -13.02 0.96
CA ARG A 30 22.31 -14.26 1.40
C ARG A 30 20.90 -14.36 0.84
N ILE A 31 20.53 -15.59 0.49
CA ILE A 31 19.17 -15.96 0.09
C ILE A 31 18.74 -17.14 0.96
N GLU A 32 17.60 -17.02 1.61
CA GLU A 32 16.95 -18.10 2.35
C GLU A 32 15.58 -18.37 1.72
N GLU A 33 15.31 -19.61 1.35
CA GLU A 33 13.97 -20.05 0.97
C GLU A 33 13.17 -20.41 2.23
N GLY A 34 11.92 -19.97 2.28
CA GLY A 34 10.97 -20.35 3.31
C GLY A 34 10.06 -21.48 2.83
N ASN A 35 9.09 -21.85 3.68
CA ASN A 35 8.06 -22.80 3.28
C ASN A 35 7.02 -22.10 2.41
N GLU A 36 7.03 -22.39 1.12
CA GLU A 36 6.00 -21.94 0.20
C GLU A 36 4.71 -22.75 0.43
N LYS A 37 3.58 -22.04 0.53
CA LYS A 37 2.26 -22.66 0.45
C LYS A 37 1.70 -22.38 -0.94
N ILE A 38 1.14 -23.41 -1.57
CA ILE A 38 0.42 -23.24 -2.84
C ILE A 38 -0.69 -22.22 -2.60
N GLN A 39 -0.56 -21.04 -3.22
CA GLN A 39 -1.56 -19.99 -3.17
C GLN A 39 -2.13 -19.79 -4.59
N PRO A 40 -3.39 -20.17 -4.84
CA PRO A 40 -3.99 -19.92 -6.14
C PRO A 40 -4.08 -18.41 -6.39
N TYR A 41 -3.96 -18.03 -7.66
CA TYR A 41 -4.08 -16.63 -8.06
C TYR A 41 -5.42 -16.04 -7.60
N CYS A 42 -5.36 -14.91 -6.90
CA CYS A 42 -6.52 -14.16 -6.46
C CYS A 42 -6.32 -12.67 -6.73
N ARG A 43 -7.31 -12.05 -7.40
CA ARG A 43 -7.32 -10.60 -7.68
C ARG A 43 -7.41 -9.75 -6.41
N GLY A 44 -7.83 -10.33 -5.28
CA GLY A 44 -7.94 -9.64 -4.00
C GLY A 44 -6.60 -9.13 -3.46
N LEU A 45 -5.53 -9.90 -3.62
CA LEU A 45 -4.18 -9.47 -3.20
C LEU A 45 -3.76 -8.18 -3.92
N PHE A 46 -3.88 -8.18 -5.25
CA PHE A 46 -3.51 -7.02 -6.07
C PHE A 46 -4.39 -5.81 -5.78
N ALA A 47 -5.71 -6.01 -5.62
CA ALA A 47 -6.64 -4.95 -5.28
C ALA A 47 -6.29 -4.30 -3.92
N VAL A 48 -5.87 -5.08 -2.93
CA VAL A 48 -5.42 -4.53 -1.63
C VAL A 48 -4.12 -3.75 -1.77
N LEU A 49 -3.16 -4.22 -2.57
CA LEU A 49 -1.93 -3.46 -2.82
C LEU A 49 -2.25 -2.10 -3.46
N GLU A 50 -3.16 -2.06 -4.43
CA GLU A 50 -3.65 -0.80 -5.02
C GLU A 50 -4.30 0.11 -3.98
N CYS A 51 -5.12 -0.44 -3.07
CA CYS A 51 -5.70 0.34 -1.96
C CYS A 51 -4.62 0.96 -1.06
N ILE A 52 -3.57 0.22 -0.69
CA ILE A 52 -2.46 0.73 0.13
C ILE A 52 -1.74 1.87 -0.61
N ILE A 53 -1.43 1.65 -1.89
CA ILE A 53 -0.76 2.60 -2.77
C ILE A 53 -1.60 3.88 -2.93
N HIS A 54 -2.92 3.78 -3.07
CA HIS A 54 -3.81 4.93 -3.14
C HIS A 54 -3.94 5.65 -1.79
N ALA A 55 -4.08 4.92 -0.68
CA ALA A 55 -4.23 5.49 0.64
C ALA A 55 -3.04 6.38 1.04
N THR A 56 -1.81 5.96 0.75
CA THR A 56 -0.62 6.79 0.99
C THR A 56 -0.68 8.16 0.28
N ARG A 57 -1.29 8.21 -0.91
CA ARG A 57 -1.49 9.45 -1.67
C ARG A 57 -2.70 10.25 -1.19
N VAL A 58 -3.79 9.59 -0.79
CA VAL A 58 -4.96 10.24 -0.17
C VAL A 58 -4.51 11.07 1.03
N LYS A 59 -3.71 10.48 1.93
CA LYS A 59 -3.14 11.19 3.08
C LYS A 59 -2.39 12.44 2.65
N LYS A 60 -1.49 12.32 1.67
CA LYS A 60 -0.69 13.44 1.16
C LYS A 60 -1.56 14.54 0.57
N TYR A 61 -2.54 14.20 -0.26
CA TYR A 61 -3.41 15.18 -0.89
C TYR A 61 -4.30 15.93 0.11
N PHE A 62 -4.77 15.25 1.16
CA PHE A 62 -5.49 15.94 2.24
C PHE A 62 -4.60 16.92 3.01
N LEU A 63 -3.34 16.57 3.29
CA LEU A 63 -2.36 17.50 3.88
C LEU A 63 -2.11 18.73 2.99
N GLU A 64 -2.07 18.52 1.67
CA GLU A 64 -1.88 19.57 0.66
C GLU A 64 -3.19 20.33 0.30
N LYS A 65 -4.30 20.03 0.98
CA LYS A 65 -5.65 20.57 0.71
C LYS A 65 -6.13 20.34 -0.73
N ASN A 66 -5.61 19.32 -1.41
CA ASN A 66 -6.06 18.89 -2.72
C ASN A 66 -7.18 17.85 -2.60
N PHE A 67 -8.35 18.31 -2.15
CA PHE A 67 -9.50 17.44 -1.88
C PHE A 67 -9.97 16.69 -3.13
N ASN A 68 -9.95 17.31 -4.30
CA ASN A 68 -10.43 16.69 -5.53
C ASN A 68 -9.63 15.41 -5.88
N GLU A 69 -8.30 15.46 -5.82
CA GLU A 69 -7.47 14.28 -6.10
C GLU A 69 -7.58 13.23 -4.99
N ALA A 70 -7.73 13.66 -3.72
CA ALA A 70 -7.96 12.73 -2.62
C ALA A 70 -9.28 11.95 -2.80
N GLU A 71 -10.37 12.63 -3.15
CA GLU A 71 -11.68 12.01 -3.36
C GLU A 71 -11.68 11.03 -4.55
N LYS A 72 -10.99 11.38 -5.66
CA LYS A 72 -10.81 10.46 -6.80
C LYS A 72 -10.13 9.15 -6.37
N LEU A 73 -9.07 9.25 -5.56
CA LEU A 73 -8.38 8.08 -5.05
C LEU A 73 -9.23 7.29 -4.06
N MET A 74 -10.05 7.95 -3.23
CA MET A 74 -11.01 7.28 -2.36
C MET A 74 -12.06 6.50 -3.18
N GLN A 75 -12.55 7.05 -4.29
CA GLN A 75 -13.45 6.33 -5.20
C GLN A 75 -12.79 5.07 -5.77
N LEU A 76 -11.51 5.13 -6.15
CA LEU A 76 -10.76 3.93 -6.57
C LEU A 76 -10.61 2.90 -5.44
N ILE A 77 -10.36 3.35 -4.21
CA ILE A 77 -10.32 2.45 -3.03
C ILE A 77 -11.67 1.76 -2.84
N PHE A 78 -12.80 2.46 -2.97
CA PHE A 78 -14.12 1.85 -2.89
C PHE A 78 -14.38 0.85 -4.01
N TYR A 79 -13.98 1.17 -5.24
CA TYR A 79 -14.05 0.23 -6.37
C TYR A 79 -13.27 -1.07 -6.09
N TYR A 80 -12.06 -0.96 -5.55
CA TYR A 80 -11.26 -2.13 -5.20
C TYR A 80 -11.83 -2.89 -4.01
N ARG A 81 -12.45 -2.20 -3.03
CA ARG A 81 -13.19 -2.85 -1.94
C ARG A 81 -14.31 -3.73 -2.49
N ASP A 82 -15.11 -3.23 -3.43
CA ASP A 82 -16.19 -4.00 -4.04
C ASP A 82 -15.67 -5.17 -4.89
N LEU A 83 -14.48 -5.05 -5.47
CA LEU A 83 -13.81 -6.18 -6.11
C LEU A 83 -13.39 -7.23 -5.07
N ILE A 84 -12.75 -6.82 -3.98
CA ILE A 84 -12.28 -7.70 -2.89
C ILE A 84 -13.46 -8.45 -2.26
N ASP A 85 -14.56 -7.75 -1.95
CA ASP A 85 -15.76 -8.36 -1.38
C ASP A 85 -16.34 -9.48 -2.28
N ARG A 86 -16.14 -9.40 -3.61
CA ARG A 86 -16.58 -10.44 -4.55
C ARG A 86 -15.59 -11.59 -4.71
N VAL A 87 -14.29 -11.33 -4.72
CA VAL A 87 -13.27 -12.34 -5.10
C VAL A 87 -12.50 -12.93 -3.92
N ALA A 88 -12.55 -12.28 -2.76
CA ALA A 88 -11.86 -12.69 -1.54
C ALA A 88 -12.65 -12.28 -0.27
N PRO A 89 -13.96 -12.60 -0.19
CA PRO A 89 -14.77 -12.28 0.99
C PRO A 89 -14.19 -12.94 2.26
N GLU A 90 -14.35 -12.26 3.40
CA GLU A 90 -13.93 -12.72 4.74
C GLU A 90 -12.42 -13.02 4.92
N THR A 91 -11.60 -12.76 3.91
CA THR A 91 -10.14 -12.85 4.00
C THR A 91 -9.55 -11.65 4.75
N ASP A 92 -8.26 -11.75 5.09
CA ASP A 92 -7.53 -10.61 5.65
C ASP A 92 -7.44 -9.43 4.67
N TYR A 93 -7.58 -9.66 3.37
CA TYR A 93 -7.69 -8.60 2.36
C TYR A 93 -8.96 -7.75 2.59
N ALA A 94 -10.09 -8.40 2.84
CA ALA A 94 -11.36 -7.72 3.11
C ALA A 94 -11.34 -6.95 4.44
N LYS A 95 -10.61 -7.47 5.45
CA LYS A 95 -10.41 -6.75 6.72
C LYS A 95 -9.50 -5.54 6.53
N LEU A 96 -8.38 -5.71 5.82
CA LEU A 96 -7.38 -4.67 5.61
C LEU A 96 -7.95 -3.49 4.81
N VAL A 97 -8.73 -3.73 3.75
CA VAL A 97 -9.35 -2.62 3.00
C VAL A 97 -10.34 -1.81 3.83
N LYS A 98 -11.06 -2.45 4.78
CA LYS A 98 -11.94 -1.73 5.72
C LYS A 98 -11.14 -0.83 6.65
N THR A 99 -10.00 -1.30 7.15
CA THR A 99 -9.07 -0.47 7.95
C THR A 99 -8.54 0.71 7.12
N ILE A 100 -8.11 0.46 5.89
CA ILE A 100 -7.62 1.51 4.99
C ILE A 100 -8.69 2.59 4.74
N ILE A 101 -9.94 2.18 4.48
CA ILE A 101 -11.05 3.12 4.30
C ILE A 101 -11.25 3.97 5.56
N LYS A 102 -11.23 3.33 6.74
CA LYS A 102 -11.35 4.05 8.01
C LYS A 102 -10.25 5.11 8.18
N ASP A 103 -9.00 4.74 7.91
CA ASP A 103 -7.86 5.67 7.99
C ASP A 103 -8.04 6.86 7.02
N CYS A 104 -8.49 6.59 5.79
CA CYS A 104 -8.77 7.63 4.80
C CYS A 104 -9.86 8.61 5.25
N GLU A 105 -10.97 8.11 5.82
CA GLU A 105 -12.04 8.97 6.35
C GLU A 105 -11.57 9.78 7.57
N GLU A 106 -10.73 9.22 8.44
CA GLU A 106 -10.12 9.96 9.54
C GLU A 106 -9.23 11.11 9.04
N TRP A 107 -8.42 10.89 7.99
CA TRP A 107 -7.62 11.96 7.38
C TRP A 107 -8.50 13.04 6.73
N ARG A 108 -9.59 12.62 6.08
CA ARG A 108 -10.57 13.52 5.47
C ARG A 108 -11.24 14.45 6.48
N SER A 109 -11.69 13.91 7.62
CA SER A 109 -12.28 14.72 8.70
C SER A 109 -11.26 15.72 9.26
N LYS A 110 -10.05 15.27 9.60
CA LYS A 110 -9.00 16.16 10.12
C LYS A 110 -8.65 17.28 9.14
N ALA A 111 -8.56 16.97 7.84
CA ALA A 111 -8.26 17.97 6.82
C ALA A 111 -9.39 18.99 6.65
N SER A 112 -10.65 18.56 6.79
CA SER A 112 -11.82 19.44 6.71
C SER A 112 -11.93 20.37 7.92
N GLU A 113 -11.48 19.92 9.09
CA GLU A 113 -11.44 20.69 10.34
C GLU A 113 -10.18 21.58 10.45
N GLY A 114 -9.25 21.49 9.50
CA GLY A 114 -7.98 22.22 9.52
C GLY A 114 -6.98 21.73 10.58
N LEU A 115 -7.14 20.48 11.04
CA LEU A 115 -6.33 19.82 12.08
C LEU A 115 -5.20 18.95 11.49
N CYS A 116 -4.99 19.04 10.18
CA CYS A 116 -3.97 18.32 9.40
C CYS A 116 -2.69 19.14 9.25
#